data_AF-A0A952ZGU0-F1
#
_entry.id   AF-A0A952ZGU0-F1
#
_cell.length_a   1.000
_cell.length_b   1.000
_cell.length_c   1.000
_cell.angle_alpha   90.00
_cell.angle_beta   90.00
_cell.angle_gamma   90.00
#
_symmetry.space_group_name_H-M   'P 1'
#
loop_
_entity.id
_entity.type
_entity.pdbx_description
1 polymer ?
#
loop_
_entity_poly.entity_id
_entity_poly.type
_entity_poly.pdbx_seq_one_letter_code
_entity_poly.pdbx_strand_id
1 'polypeptide(L)'
;MARHLMLIALVCSVPALAGALDDPMRPPSVTQGSSANPETPAVPRLQSIVRRQGARPAALIDGQRVEVGTRLGDARVIAINETSVDMRGPGGRYRLSLTPEVQRSPRRPAAPGEKP
;
A
#
# COMPACT_ATOMS: atom_id res chain seq x y z
N MET A 1 -72.15 -7.07 -30.68
CA MET A 1 -71.04 -7.97 -30.31
C MET A 1 -69.65 -7.30 -30.28
N ALA A 2 -69.49 -6.03 -30.66
CA ALA A 2 -68.17 -5.35 -30.63
C ALA A 2 -67.86 -4.60 -29.31
N ARG A 3 -68.86 -4.39 -28.43
CA ARG A 3 -68.70 -3.58 -27.22
C ARG A 3 -68.03 -4.30 -26.04
N HIS A 4 -68.03 -5.63 -26.06
CA HIS A 4 -67.37 -6.45 -25.03
C HIS A 4 -65.89 -6.70 -25.35
N LEU A 5 -65.49 -6.59 -26.63
CA LEU A 5 -64.09 -6.75 -27.04
C LEU A 5 -63.21 -5.58 -26.56
N MET A 6 -63.80 -4.39 -26.42
CA MET A 6 -63.09 -3.17 -26.01
C MET A 6 -62.85 -3.09 -24.48
N LEU A 7 -63.62 -3.83 -23.68
CA LEU A 7 -63.45 -3.87 -22.21
C LEU A 7 -62.41 -4.88 -21.75
N ILE A 8 -62.09 -5.91 -22.55
CA ILE A 8 -61.04 -6.88 -22.23
C ILE A 8 -59.63 -6.33 -22.53
N ALA A 9 -59.50 -5.42 -23.50
CA ALA A 9 -58.22 -4.86 -23.90
C ALA A 9 -57.62 -3.84 -22.90
N LEU A 10 -58.42 -3.29 -21.97
CA LEU A 10 -57.97 -2.24 -21.06
C LEU A 10 -57.31 -2.77 -19.77
N VAL A 11 -57.45 -4.05 -19.45
CA VAL A 11 -57.00 -4.61 -18.16
C VAL A 11 -55.53 -5.08 -18.17
N CYS A 12 -54.87 -5.17 -19.32
CA CYS A 12 -53.53 -5.78 -19.43
C CYS A 12 -52.32 -4.82 -19.32
N SER A 13 -52.51 -3.52 -19.04
CA SER A 13 -51.38 -2.58 -18.94
C SER A 13 -51.02 -2.24 -17.51
N VAL A 14 -50.49 -3.22 -16.76
CA VAL A 14 -49.81 -2.96 -15.48
C VAL A 14 -48.31 -3.13 -15.72
N PRO A 15 -47.51 -2.05 -15.77
CA PRO A 15 -46.06 -2.18 -15.81
C PRO A 15 -45.59 -2.70 -14.45
N ALA A 16 -44.96 -3.87 -14.44
CA ALA A 16 -44.26 -4.38 -13.28
C ALA A 16 -43.04 -3.48 -12.99
N LEU A 17 -43.19 -2.55 -12.05
CA LEU A 17 -42.07 -1.83 -11.47
C LEU A 17 -41.30 -2.81 -10.57
N ALA A 18 -40.39 -3.57 -11.17
CA ALA A 18 -39.40 -4.33 -10.44
C ALA A 18 -38.47 -3.33 -9.74
N GLY A 19 -38.77 -3.02 -8.48
CA GLY A 19 -37.88 -2.24 -7.62
C GLY A 19 -36.56 -2.99 -7.50
N ALA A 20 -35.48 -2.39 -8.00
CA ALA A 20 -34.14 -2.90 -7.77
C ALA A 20 -33.93 -2.95 -6.26
N LEU A 21 -33.82 -4.17 -5.72
CA LEU A 21 -33.55 -4.40 -4.32
C LEU A 21 -32.14 -3.85 -4.06
N ASP A 22 -32.05 -2.74 -3.34
CA ASP A 22 -30.76 -2.15 -2.98
C ASP A 22 -29.95 -3.17 -2.20
N ASP A 23 -28.83 -3.62 -2.77
CA ASP A 23 -27.96 -4.62 -2.18
C ASP A 23 -27.17 -3.97 -1.03
N PRO A 24 -27.43 -4.33 0.25
CA PRO A 24 -26.75 -3.76 1.39
C PRO A 24 -25.27 -4.18 1.47
N MET A 25 -24.82 -5.15 0.66
CA MET A 25 -23.43 -5.56 0.52
C MET A 25 -22.70 -4.83 -0.61
N ARG A 26 -23.32 -3.83 -1.24
CA ARG A 26 -22.63 -3.05 -2.28
C ARG A 26 -21.39 -2.38 -1.67
N PRO A 27 -20.17 -2.77 -2.08
CA PRO A 27 -18.96 -2.16 -1.54
C PRO A 27 -18.90 -0.68 -1.94
N PRO A 28 -18.24 0.17 -1.13
CA PRO A 28 -18.10 1.57 -1.46
C PRO A 28 -17.44 1.71 -2.83
N SER A 29 -18.05 2.50 -3.71
CA SER A 29 -17.45 2.85 -5.00
C SER A 29 -16.13 3.56 -4.75
N VAL A 30 -15.01 2.85 -4.96
CA VAL A 30 -13.68 3.44 -4.86
C VAL A 30 -13.49 4.35 -6.07
N THR A 31 -13.86 5.62 -5.93
CA THR A 31 -13.30 6.65 -6.80
C THR A 31 -11.82 6.69 -6.46
N GLN A 32 -10.96 6.19 -7.36
CA GLN A 32 -9.52 6.31 -7.24
C GLN A 32 -9.15 7.79 -7.30
N GLY A 33 -9.23 8.47 -6.15
CA GLY A 33 -8.58 9.74 -5.95
C GLY A 33 -7.09 9.46 -5.92
N SER A 34 -6.44 9.51 -7.08
CA SER A 34 -5.00 9.68 -7.17
C SER A 34 -4.68 11.00 -6.48
N SER A 35 -4.42 10.95 -5.18
CA SER A 35 -3.78 12.04 -4.46
C SER A 35 -2.33 12.07 -4.95
N ALA A 36 -2.13 12.69 -6.11
CA ALA A 36 -0.83 13.22 -6.50
C ALA A 36 -0.52 14.36 -5.54
N ASN A 37 -0.01 14.01 -4.36
CA ASN A 37 0.60 14.96 -3.45
C ASN A 37 1.86 15.51 -4.15
N PRO A 38 2.13 16.83 -4.13
CA PRO A 38 3.26 17.41 -4.83
C PRO A 38 4.57 16.74 -4.39
N GLU A 39 5.44 16.50 -5.38
CA GLU A 39 6.71 15.77 -5.32
C GLU A 39 7.61 16.21 -4.16
N THR A 40 7.37 15.65 -2.98
CA THR A 40 8.44 15.44 -2.02
C THR A 40 9.30 14.34 -2.61
N PRO A 41 10.64 14.46 -2.66
CA PRO A 41 11.51 13.37 -3.11
C PRO A 41 11.09 12.09 -2.39
N ALA A 42 10.58 11.12 -3.16
CA ALA A 42 10.02 9.90 -2.59
C ALA A 42 11.15 9.18 -1.86
N VAL A 43 11.10 9.16 -0.53
CA VAL A 43 12.07 8.41 0.26
C VAL A 43 11.85 6.94 -0.05
N PRO A 44 12.89 6.20 -0.49
CA PRO A 44 12.72 4.82 -0.87
C PRO A 44 12.10 4.01 0.26
N ARG A 45 11.01 3.29 -0.02
CA ARG A 45 10.26 2.58 1.03
C ARG A 45 10.41 1.07 0.86
N LEU A 46 10.84 0.42 1.93
CA LEU A 46 10.88 -1.03 2.01
C LEU A 46 9.47 -1.59 2.23
N GLN A 47 9.05 -2.48 1.33
CA GLN A 47 7.70 -3.04 1.33
C GLN A 47 7.68 -4.50 1.78
N SER A 48 8.69 -5.29 1.37
CA SER A 48 8.76 -6.72 1.69
C SER A 48 10.19 -7.24 1.64
N ILE A 49 10.46 -8.33 2.36
CA ILE A 49 11.70 -9.09 2.31
C ILE A 49 11.36 -10.54 1.99
N VAL A 50 12.04 -11.09 0.99
CA VAL A 50 11.84 -12.46 0.50
C VAL A 50 13.08 -13.27 0.85
N ARG A 51 12.89 -14.26 1.74
CA ARG A 51 13.91 -15.25 2.09
C ARG A 51 13.44 -16.62 1.63
N ARG A 52 14.22 -17.28 0.78
CA ARG A 52 13.99 -18.65 0.33
C ARG A 52 15.16 -19.51 0.76
N GLN A 53 14.89 -20.73 1.20
CA GLN A 53 15.95 -21.69 1.49
C GLN A 53 16.76 -21.96 0.21
N GLY A 54 18.09 -21.90 0.30
CA GLY A 54 18.99 -22.14 -0.84
C GLY A 54 19.10 -21.00 -1.87
N ALA A 55 18.44 -19.86 -1.66
CA ALA A 55 18.55 -18.71 -2.55
C ALA A 55 19.02 -17.44 -1.83
N ARG A 56 19.50 -16.46 -2.61
CA ARG A 56 19.89 -15.16 -2.07
C ARG A 56 18.67 -14.39 -1.55
N PRO A 57 18.77 -13.71 -0.39
CA PRO A 57 17.73 -12.81 0.06
C PRO A 57 17.46 -11.70 -0.95
N ALA A 58 16.20 -11.35 -1.11
CA ALA A 58 15.77 -10.22 -1.93
C ALA A 58 14.82 -9.32 -1.14
N ALA A 59 14.74 -8.05 -1.52
CA ALA A 59 13.83 -7.08 -0.94
C ALA A 59 12.99 -6.41 -2.04
N LEU A 60 11.81 -5.94 -1.67
CA LEU A 60 10.95 -5.12 -2.52
C LEU A 60 11.01 -3.68 -2.03
N ILE A 61 11.63 -2.80 -2.83
CA ILE A 61 11.77 -1.36 -2.53
C ILE A 61 11.08 -0.60 -3.66
N ASP A 62 10.08 0.20 -3.33
CA ASP A 62 9.26 0.96 -4.30
C ASP A 62 8.71 0.10 -5.46
N GLY A 63 8.33 -1.15 -5.16
CA GLY A 63 7.86 -2.11 -6.16
C GLY A 63 8.96 -2.80 -6.97
N GLN A 64 10.23 -2.43 -6.80
CA GLN A 64 11.37 -3.08 -7.46
C GLN A 64 11.98 -4.18 -6.58
N ARG A 65 12.15 -5.37 -7.15
CA ARG A 65 12.87 -6.47 -6.50
C ARG A 65 14.38 -6.22 -6.59
N VAL A 66 15.05 -6.18 -5.44
CA VAL A 66 16.49 -5.91 -5.33
C VAL A 66 17.19 -7.01 -4.53
N GLU A 67 18.46 -7.24 -4.84
CA GLU A 67 19.35 -8.14 -4.12
C GLU A 67 20.55 -7.38 -3.55
N VAL A 68 21.38 -8.06 -2.75
CA VAL A 68 22.65 -7.47 -2.28
C VAL A 68 23.53 -7.11 -3.47
N GLY A 69 23.98 -5.87 -3.51
CA GLY A 69 24.80 -5.32 -4.58
C GLY A 69 24.02 -4.57 -5.66
N THR A 70 22.68 -4.70 -5.71
CA THR A 70 21.82 -3.93 -6.62
C THR A 70 21.92 -2.43 -6.31
N ARG A 71 21.93 -1.59 -7.35
CA ARG A 71 21.88 -0.13 -7.26
C ARG A 71 20.44 0.34 -7.48
N LEU A 72 19.97 1.25 -6.63
CA LEU A 72 18.66 1.89 -6.69
C LEU A 72 18.90 3.41 -6.60
N GLY A 73 18.73 4.11 -7.72
CA GLY A 73 19.18 5.50 -7.86
C GLY A 73 20.70 5.62 -7.63
N ASP A 74 21.10 6.44 -6.65
CA ASP A 74 22.50 6.63 -6.25
C ASP A 74 22.93 5.76 -5.06
N ALA A 75 22.02 4.93 -4.54
CA ALA A 75 22.31 4.06 -3.42
C ALA A 75 22.51 2.61 -3.84
N ARG A 76 23.39 1.91 -3.13
CA ARG A 76 23.65 0.48 -3.32
C ARG A 76 23.17 -0.31 -2.11
N VAL A 77 22.50 -1.43 -2.34
CA VAL A 77 22.14 -2.39 -1.30
C VAL A 77 23.41 -3.09 -0.81
N ILE A 78 23.70 -2.96 0.47
CA ILE A 78 24.91 -3.57 1.08
C ILE A 78 24.57 -4.79 1.95
N ALA A 79 23.38 -4.85 2.53
CA ALA A 79 22.90 -6.02 3.25
C ALA A 79 21.36 -6.05 3.27
N ILE A 80 20.81 -7.26 3.26
CA ILE A 80 19.37 -7.52 3.45
C ILE A 80 19.24 -8.35 4.72
N ASN A 81 18.71 -7.75 5.78
CA ASN A 81 18.44 -8.38 7.06
C ASN A 81 17.01 -8.93 7.09
N GLU A 82 16.56 -9.42 8.24
CA GLU A 82 15.23 -10.03 8.37
C GLU A 82 14.08 -9.03 8.31
N THR A 83 14.30 -7.81 8.82
CA THR A 83 13.28 -6.74 8.90
C THR A 83 13.74 -5.40 8.31
N SER A 84 14.97 -5.37 7.80
CA SER A 84 15.59 -4.14 7.31
C SER A 84 16.55 -4.37 6.15
N VAL A 85 16.81 -3.32 5.38
CA VAL A 85 17.81 -3.29 4.30
C VAL A 85 18.78 -2.16 4.59
N ASP A 86 20.07 -2.51 4.65
CA ASP A 86 21.13 -1.53 4.76
C ASP A 86 21.56 -1.10 3.36
N MET A 87 21.65 0.22 3.16
CA MET A 87 22.02 0.84 1.89
C MET A 87 23.18 1.82 2.09
N ARG A 88 23.92 2.07 1.01
CA ARG A 88 24.98 3.09 0.95
C ARG A 88 24.73 4.01 -0.22
N GLY A 89 24.46 5.28 0.06
CA GLY A 89 24.31 6.33 -0.94
C GLY A 89 25.38 7.42 -0.79
N PRO A 90 25.20 8.57 -1.47
CA PRO A 90 26.14 9.70 -1.42
C PRO A 90 26.31 10.27 -0.01
N GLY A 91 25.23 10.28 0.79
CA GLY A 91 25.24 10.74 2.19
C GLY A 91 25.74 9.71 3.21
N GLY A 92 26.26 8.57 2.77
CA GLY A 92 26.75 7.50 3.63
C GLY A 92 25.77 6.33 3.77
N ARG A 93 25.85 5.63 4.90
CA ARG A 93 25.06 4.42 5.17
C ARG A 93 23.73 4.79 5.81
N TYR A 94 22.64 4.21 5.32
CA TYR A 94 21.31 4.36 5.91
C TYR A 94 20.54 3.03 5.85
N ARG A 95 19.47 2.93 6.63
CA ARG A 95 18.68 1.71 6.80
C ARG A 95 17.22 1.97 6.45
N LEU A 96 16.65 1.09 5.64
CA LEU A 96 15.21 1.02 5.42
C LEU A 96 14.62 -0.10 6.27
N SER A 97 13.54 0.17 6.99
CA SER A 97 12.87 -0.79 7.87
C SER A 97 11.44 -1.04 7.37
N LEU A 98 10.95 -2.26 7.52
CA LEU A 98 9.55 -2.59 7.21
C LEU A 98 8.56 -1.83 8.12
N THR A 99 9.00 -1.54 9.34
CA THR A 99 8.23 -0.82 10.35
C THR A 99 8.90 0.54 10.61
N PRO A 100 8.40 1.64 10.04
CA PRO A 100 9.07 2.94 10.07
C PRO A 100 9.12 3.60 11.48
N GLU A 101 8.31 3.14 12.44
CA GLU A 101 8.14 3.81 13.75
C GLU A 101 9.19 3.47 14.81
N VAL A 102 10.09 2.50 14.59
CA VAL A 102 11.04 2.07 15.63
C VAL A 102 12.45 2.56 15.33
N GLN A 103 12.65 3.87 15.40
CA GLN A 103 13.99 4.46 15.53
C GLN A 103 14.31 4.68 17.01
N ARG A 104 14.89 3.68 17.68
CA ARG A 104 15.48 3.87 19.01
C ARG A 104 16.84 4.53 18.86
N SER A 105 16.90 5.85 19.03
CA SER A 105 18.16 6.56 19.19
C SER A 105 18.79 6.14 20.53
N PRO A 106 20.10 5.85 20.60
CA PRO A 106 20.76 5.62 21.87
C PRO A 106 20.62 6.87 22.73
N ARG A 107 20.09 6.73 23.96
CA ARG A 107 20.23 7.78 24.97
C ARG A 107 21.71 8.04 25.14
N ARG A 108 22.14 9.28 24.93
CA ARG A 108 23.45 9.75 25.37
C ARG A 108 23.60 9.36 26.85
N PRO A 109 24.65 8.64 27.25
CA PRO A 109 24.87 8.34 28.66
C PRO A 109 24.87 9.66 29.44
N ALA A 110 24.09 9.73 30.53
CA ALA A 110 24.17 10.85 31.44
C ALA A 110 25.62 10.98 31.89
N ALA A 111 26.19 12.18 31.73
CA ALA A 111 27.54 12.46 32.18
C ALA A 111 27.64 12.13 33.68
N PRO A 112 28.68 11.41 34.13
CA PRO A 112 28.91 11.22 35.55
C PRO A 112 29.25 12.57 36.18
N GLY A 113 28.41 13.05 37.10
CA GLY A 113 28.88 14.04 38.08
C GLY A 113 28.06 15.30 38.32
N GLU A 114 26.73 15.32 38.16
CA GLU A 114 25.95 16.43 38.74
C GLU A 114 25.04 15.93 39.87
N LYS A 115 25.58 16.04 41.08
CA LYS A 115 24.89 16.17 42.37
C LYS A 115 25.48 17.44 43.02
N PRO A 116 24.72 18.23 43.79
CA PRO A 116 23.87 17.77 44.89
C PRO A 116 22.36 17.94 44.68
#